data_AF-A0A8I6SAQ9-F1
#
_entry.id   AF-A0A8I6SAQ9-F1
#
_cell.length_a   1.000
_cell.length_b   1.000
_cell.length_c   1.000
_cell.angle_alpha   90.00
_cell.angle_beta   90.00
_cell.angle_gamma   90.00
#
_symmetry.space_group_name_H-M   'P 1'
#
loop_
_entity.id
_entity.type
_entity.pdbx_description
1 polymer ?
#
loop_
_entity_poly.entity_id
_entity_poly.type
_entity_poly.pdbx_seq_one_letter_code
_entity_poly.pdbx_strand_id
1 'polypeptide(L)'
;MQMFRATKIETMSCEQQARFVQERLISIEEHLCELCQAMGIYARKTSKMRDANDLLASTLYETASKETLNRSTKKGMLELAENLATVGDSRDEATKELEKKVLLPLSQYKVYCRNAKLETRHIYGAKQKELFKRRQLGKVREKDPYNMKAENDVNKASIEVSHTQKALEEHVEIFEKKKLKDIKQLLLQFAESELAFHAEAVGIFTKAYKDLLKIDIDSDFEDFRQILTQQPTNYKVETLKRNSSIEKIGASRLGENLASFLKFSPKQIPKMATDLKKEIASSNSARTSAILGSNNELSYDSSSESVPTSNSNRENSPEEITIENYPVGNVITTDR
;
A
#
# COMPACT_ATOMS: atom_id res chain seq x y z
N MET A 1 -25.16 21.46 26.35
CA MET A 1 -25.74 21.72 25.02
C MET A 1 -25.48 20.54 24.07
N GLN A 2 -26.22 19.43 24.22
CA GLN A 2 -26.23 18.33 23.26
C GLN A 2 -27.67 17.80 23.17
N MET A 3 -28.54 18.50 22.45
CA MET A 3 -29.90 18.06 22.15
C MET A 3 -30.42 18.64 20.82
N PHE A 4 -29.55 18.75 19.80
CA PHE A 4 -29.95 19.30 18.50
C PHE A 4 -29.50 18.48 17.28
N ARG A 5 -29.15 17.21 17.45
CA ARG A 5 -28.83 16.30 16.33
C ARG A 5 -29.75 15.09 16.16
N ALA A 6 -30.74 14.92 17.02
CA ALA A 6 -31.72 13.81 16.91
C ALA A 6 -33.02 14.20 16.16
N THR A 7 -33.27 15.48 15.92
CA THR A 7 -34.60 16.00 15.52
C THR A 7 -34.67 16.41 14.04
N LYS A 8 -34.20 15.55 13.13
CA LYS A 8 -34.51 15.70 11.68
C LYS A 8 -35.00 14.43 10.99
N ILE A 9 -34.89 13.28 11.66
CA ILE A 9 -35.35 11.98 11.13
C ILE A 9 -36.81 11.71 11.54
N GLU A 10 -37.35 12.41 12.55
CA GLU A 10 -38.67 12.13 13.13
C GLU A 10 -39.89 12.49 12.24
N THR A 11 -39.71 13.10 11.07
CA THR A 11 -40.81 13.32 10.11
C THR A 11 -40.36 13.20 8.65
N MET A 12 -39.69 12.10 8.29
CA MET A 12 -39.55 11.72 6.88
C MET A 12 -40.57 10.63 6.53
N SER A 13 -41.27 10.77 5.40
CA SER A 13 -42.02 9.65 4.85
C SER A 13 -41.04 8.51 4.57
N CYS A 14 -41.44 7.27 4.82
CA CYS A 14 -40.59 6.10 4.51
C CYS A 14 -40.18 6.05 3.03
N GLU A 15 -40.97 6.60 2.12
CA GLU A 15 -40.55 6.78 0.73
C GLU A 15 -39.33 7.70 0.60
N GLN A 16 -39.33 8.82 1.34
CA GLN A 16 -38.20 9.74 1.34
C GLN A 16 -36.98 9.12 2.02
N GLN A 17 -37.17 8.36 3.10
CA GLN A 17 -36.10 7.64 3.78
C GLN A 17 -35.48 6.55 2.89
N ALA A 18 -36.29 5.76 2.18
CA ALA A 18 -35.81 4.75 1.26
C ALA A 18 -35.04 5.37 0.08
N ARG A 19 -35.53 6.48 -0.48
CA ARG A 19 -34.82 7.24 -1.52
C ARG A 19 -33.48 7.76 -1.01
N PHE A 20 -33.48 8.40 0.17
CA PHE A 20 -32.27 8.90 0.81
C PHE A 20 -31.22 7.79 1.00
N VAL A 21 -31.63 6.63 1.53
CA VAL A 21 -30.73 5.48 1.73
C VAL A 21 -30.20 4.95 0.39
N GLN A 22 -31.04 4.84 -0.63
CA GLN A 22 -30.60 4.38 -1.95
C GLN A 22 -29.59 5.33 -2.61
N GLU A 23 -29.88 6.63 -2.63
CA GLU A 23 -28.97 7.65 -3.16
C GLU A 23 -27.65 7.65 -2.38
N ARG A 24 -27.73 7.52 -1.06
CA ARG A 24 -26.55 7.44 -0.19
C ARG A 24 -25.69 6.22 -0.52
N LEU A 25 -26.29 5.05 -0.71
CA LEU A 25 -25.58 3.81 -1.06
C LEU A 25 -24.96 3.88 -2.46
N ILE A 26 -25.62 4.53 -3.42
CA ILE A 26 -25.06 4.76 -4.77
C ILE A 26 -23.82 5.64 -4.68
N SER A 27 -23.91 6.77 -3.98
CA SER A 27 -22.77 7.68 -3.79
C SER A 27 -21.60 7.02 -3.04
N ILE A 28 -21.88 6.21 -2.01
CA ILE A 28 -20.84 5.46 -1.29
C ILE A 28 -20.15 4.45 -2.21
N GLU A 29 -20.92 3.71 -3.01
CA GLU A 29 -20.38 2.73 -3.96
C GLU A 29 -19.47 3.39 -5.00
N GLU A 30 -19.89 4.53 -5.54
CA GLU A 30 -19.13 5.31 -6.52
C GLU A 30 -17.80 5.80 -5.94
N HIS A 31 -17.83 6.54 -4.82
CA HIS A 31 -16.63 7.10 -4.22
C HIS A 31 -15.63 6.01 -3.74
N LEU A 32 -16.13 4.91 -3.16
CA LEU A 32 -15.24 3.83 -2.71
C LEU A 32 -14.70 3.01 -3.89
N CYS A 33 -15.44 2.91 -5.00
CA CYS A 33 -14.93 2.33 -6.23
C CYS A 33 -13.79 3.18 -6.81
N GLU A 34 -13.96 4.51 -6.89
CA GLU A 34 -12.93 5.44 -7.33
C GLU A 34 -11.67 5.35 -6.45
N LEU A 35 -11.84 5.34 -5.13
CA LEU A 35 -10.74 5.17 -4.19
C LEU A 35 -10.02 3.83 -4.39
N CYS A 36 -10.77 2.73 -4.57
CA CYS A 36 -10.20 1.42 -4.85
C CYS A 36 -9.40 1.41 -6.17
N GLN A 37 -9.88 2.11 -7.21
CA GLN A 37 -9.17 2.23 -8.48
C GLN A 37 -7.88 3.02 -8.33
N ALA A 38 -7.91 4.17 -7.64
CA ALA A 38 -6.74 5.00 -7.38
C ALA A 38 -5.67 4.24 -6.58
N MET A 39 -6.06 3.57 -5.49
CA MET A 39 -5.17 2.72 -4.70
C MET A 39 -4.63 1.55 -5.54
N GLY A 40 -5.45 0.98 -6.43
CA GLY A 40 -5.01 -0.09 -7.32
C GLY A 40 -3.99 0.37 -8.35
N ILE A 41 -4.13 1.60 -8.87
CA ILE A 41 -3.12 2.23 -9.73
C ILE A 41 -1.83 2.44 -8.94
N TYR A 42 -1.93 2.95 -7.72
CA TYR A 42 -0.80 3.17 -6.84
C TYR A 42 -0.01 1.87 -6.61
N ALA A 43 -0.66 0.79 -6.15
CA ALA A 43 0.00 -0.50 -5.93
C ALA A 43 0.68 -1.05 -7.21
N ARG A 44 0.04 -0.93 -8.38
CA ARG A 44 0.69 -1.32 -9.64
C ARG A 44 1.90 -0.46 -9.98
N LYS A 45 1.93 0.82 -9.58
CA LYS A 45 3.07 1.71 -9.79
C LYS A 45 4.20 1.37 -8.82
N THR A 46 3.91 0.99 -7.59
CA THR A 46 4.92 0.51 -6.64
C THR A 46 5.54 -0.82 -7.08
N SER A 47 4.76 -1.76 -7.62
CA SER A 47 5.31 -2.98 -8.23
C SER A 47 6.23 -2.68 -9.41
N LYS A 48 5.88 -1.71 -10.26
CA LYS A 48 6.75 -1.30 -11.38
C LYS A 48 8.03 -0.61 -10.91
N MET A 49 7.98 0.12 -9.80
CA MET A 49 9.17 0.71 -9.19
C MET A 49 10.12 -0.38 -8.71
N ARG A 50 9.59 -1.45 -8.10
CA ARG A 50 10.35 -2.64 -7.74
C ARG A 50 11.02 -3.27 -8.97
N ASP A 51 10.29 -3.47 -10.06
CA ASP A 51 10.86 -4.02 -11.31
C ASP A 51 12.02 -3.16 -11.84
N ALA A 52 11.89 -1.84 -11.80
CA ALA A 52 12.93 -0.90 -12.23
C ALA A 52 14.15 -0.93 -11.30
N ASN A 53 13.91 -1.06 -9.99
CA ASN A 53 14.96 -1.20 -8.98
C ASN A 53 15.75 -2.51 -9.15
N ASP A 54 15.07 -3.63 -9.43
CA ASP A 54 15.72 -4.92 -9.70
C ASP A 54 16.61 -4.85 -10.95
N LEU A 55 16.15 -4.17 -12.00
CA LEU A 55 16.93 -3.95 -13.20
C LEU A 55 18.19 -3.12 -12.91
N LEU A 56 18.05 -2.06 -12.10
CA LEU A 56 19.18 -1.23 -11.69
C LEU A 56 20.20 -2.05 -10.87
N ALA A 57 19.74 -2.81 -9.88
CA ALA A 57 20.58 -3.68 -9.07
C ALA A 57 21.35 -4.69 -9.93
N SER A 58 20.67 -5.38 -10.84
CA SER A 58 21.29 -6.36 -11.74
C SER A 58 22.33 -5.71 -12.67
N THR A 59 21.99 -4.57 -13.27
CA THR A 59 22.90 -3.86 -14.19
C THR A 59 24.16 -3.38 -13.47
N LEU A 60 23.98 -2.86 -12.25
CA LEU A 60 25.08 -2.40 -11.41
C LEU A 60 25.99 -3.57 -11.00
N TYR A 61 25.40 -4.69 -10.58
CA TYR A 61 26.14 -5.91 -10.25
C TYR A 61 26.96 -6.43 -11.44
N GLU A 62 26.36 -6.48 -12.64
CA GLU A 62 27.05 -6.91 -13.85
C GLU A 62 28.20 -5.99 -14.23
N THR A 63 28.02 -4.67 -14.07
CA THR A 63 29.09 -3.69 -14.36
C THR A 63 30.23 -3.85 -13.36
N ALA A 64 29.92 -3.98 -12.07
CA ALA A 64 30.92 -4.23 -11.04
C ALA A 64 31.65 -5.55 -11.23
N SER A 65 30.96 -6.59 -11.71
CA SER A 65 31.56 -7.90 -11.97
C SER A 65 32.58 -7.85 -13.11
N LYS A 66 32.33 -7.00 -14.12
CA LYS A 66 33.23 -6.75 -15.27
C LYS A 66 34.38 -5.81 -14.92
N GLU A 67 34.27 -5.02 -13.86
CA GLU A 67 35.36 -4.20 -13.34
C GLU A 67 36.47 -5.10 -12.79
N THR A 68 37.71 -4.86 -13.21
CA THR A 68 38.88 -5.68 -12.84
C THR A 68 40.04 -4.86 -12.30
N LEU A 69 40.02 -3.54 -12.53
CA LEU A 69 41.10 -2.63 -12.18
C LEU A 69 40.78 -1.97 -10.83
N ASN A 70 39.62 -1.32 -10.75
CA ASN A 70 39.26 -0.46 -9.63
C ASN A 70 38.59 -1.29 -8.53
N ARG A 71 39.40 -1.85 -7.63
CA ARG A 71 38.95 -2.82 -6.61
C ARG A 71 38.00 -2.19 -5.60
N SER A 72 38.28 -0.98 -5.14
CA SER A 72 37.45 -0.30 -4.14
C SER A 72 36.12 0.13 -4.73
N THR A 73 36.14 0.69 -5.95
CA THR A 73 34.94 1.05 -6.72
C THR A 73 34.09 -0.17 -7.02
N LYS A 74 34.70 -1.27 -7.49
CA LYS A 74 34.02 -2.56 -7.71
C LYS A 74 33.28 -3.01 -6.47
N LYS A 75 33.95 -3.00 -5.31
CA LYS A 75 33.35 -3.40 -4.04
C LYS A 75 32.15 -2.53 -3.69
N GLY A 76 32.29 -1.20 -3.77
CA GLY A 76 31.20 -0.26 -3.47
C GLY A 76 29.99 -0.44 -4.41
N MET A 77 30.23 -0.74 -5.69
CA MET A 77 29.16 -1.04 -6.64
C MET A 77 28.44 -2.37 -6.34
N LEU A 78 29.18 -3.42 -5.94
CA LEU A 78 28.58 -4.69 -5.53
C LEU A 78 27.72 -4.53 -4.27
N GLU A 79 28.24 -3.81 -3.27
CA GLU A 79 27.52 -3.54 -2.02
C GLU A 79 26.26 -2.68 -2.26
N LEU A 80 26.33 -1.68 -3.15
CA LEU A 80 25.17 -0.90 -3.55
C LEU A 80 24.14 -1.77 -4.30
N ALA A 81 24.57 -2.66 -5.19
CA ALA A 81 23.67 -3.58 -5.89
C ALA A 81 22.92 -4.51 -4.92
N GLU A 82 23.61 -5.05 -3.92
CA GLU A 82 23.01 -5.88 -2.87
C GLU A 82 22.00 -5.09 -2.01
N ASN A 83 22.36 -3.87 -1.61
CA ASN A 83 21.47 -3.00 -0.85
C ASN A 83 20.22 -2.61 -1.69
N LEU A 84 20.38 -2.33 -2.99
CA LEU A 84 19.24 -2.07 -3.89
C LEU A 84 18.34 -3.30 -4.01
N ALA A 85 18.89 -4.50 -4.17
CA ALA A 85 18.09 -5.73 -4.17
C ALA A 85 17.27 -5.88 -2.89
N THR A 86 17.87 -5.58 -1.74
CA THR A 86 17.18 -5.60 -0.43
C THR A 86 16.03 -4.59 -0.40
N VAL A 87 16.22 -3.35 -0.88
CA VAL A 87 15.13 -2.36 -1.01
C VAL A 87 14.01 -2.86 -1.93
N GLY A 88 14.36 -3.59 -2.99
CA GLY A 88 13.41 -4.24 -3.88
C GLY A 88 12.53 -5.25 -3.16
N ASP A 89 13.13 -6.12 -2.34
CA ASP A 89 12.41 -7.10 -1.52
C ASP A 89 11.48 -6.43 -0.50
N SER A 90 11.95 -5.40 0.21
CA SER A 90 11.11 -4.63 1.14
C SER A 90 9.94 -3.95 0.43
N ARG A 91 10.15 -3.46 -0.81
CA ARG A 91 9.08 -2.85 -1.63
C ARG A 91 8.05 -3.87 -2.10
N ASP A 92 8.49 -5.09 -2.42
CA ASP A 92 7.60 -6.20 -2.79
C ASP A 92 6.65 -6.54 -1.64
N GLU A 93 7.21 -6.69 -0.43
CA GLU A 93 6.43 -7.01 0.76
C GLU A 93 5.42 -5.91 1.10
N ALA A 94 5.87 -4.64 1.11
CA ALA A 94 4.98 -3.50 1.33
C ALA A 94 3.84 -3.45 0.29
N THR A 95 4.12 -3.78 -0.96
CA THR A 95 3.09 -3.80 -2.02
C THR A 95 2.08 -4.92 -1.79
N LYS A 96 2.52 -6.13 -1.40
CA LYS A 96 1.61 -7.24 -1.05
C LYS A 96 0.77 -6.91 0.18
N GLU A 97 1.35 -6.24 1.17
CA GLU A 97 0.61 -5.77 2.33
C GLU A 97 -0.50 -4.79 1.94
N LEU A 98 -0.22 -3.82 1.06
CA LEU A 98 -1.23 -2.90 0.54
C LEU A 98 -2.34 -3.63 -0.21
N GLU A 99 -2.00 -4.61 -1.04
CA GLU A 99 -3.00 -5.43 -1.75
C GLU A 99 -3.92 -6.16 -0.79
N LYS A 100 -3.36 -6.77 0.26
CA LYS A 100 -4.11 -7.57 1.24
C LYS A 100 -4.91 -6.71 2.22
N LYS A 101 -4.30 -5.69 2.81
CA LYS A 101 -4.87 -4.89 3.91
C LYS A 101 -5.75 -3.75 3.41
N VAL A 102 -5.51 -3.24 2.20
CA VAL A 102 -6.20 -2.06 1.66
C VAL A 102 -7.07 -2.41 0.46
N LEU A 103 -6.50 -3.01 -0.59
CA LEU A 103 -7.24 -3.23 -1.84
C LEU A 103 -8.30 -4.31 -1.71
N LEU A 104 -7.98 -5.43 -1.07
CA LEU A 104 -8.93 -6.53 -0.92
C LEU A 104 -10.20 -6.09 -0.16
N PRO A 105 -10.14 -5.42 1.01
CA PRO A 105 -11.35 -4.95 1.68
C PRO A 105 -12.08 -3.84 0.90
N LEU A 106 -11.36 -2.91 0.26
CA LEU A 106 -12.00 -1.88 -0.59
C LEU A 106 -12.80 -2.51 -1.74
N SER A 107 -12.28 -3.57 -2.36
CA SER A 107 -12.97 -4.25 -3.47
C SER A 107 -14.31 -4.88 -3.07
N GLN A 108 -14.49 -5.22 -1.79
CA GLN A 108 -15.70 -5.83 -1.26
C GLN A 108 -16.85 -4.84 -1.09
N TYR A 109 -16.58 -3.53 -1.06
CA TYR A 109 -17.61 -2.51 -0.87
C TYR A 109 -18.66 -2.49 -1.97
N LYS A 110 -18.32 -2.90 -3.20
CA LYS A 110 -19.30 -3.09 -4.27
C LYS A 110 -20.37 -4.12 -3.90
N VAL A 111 -19.95 -5.24 -3.28
CA VAL A 111 -20.86 -6.30 -2.83
C VAL A 111 -21.68 -5.82 -1.63
N TYR A 112 -21.04 -5.14 -0.66
CA TYR A 112 -21.73 -4.61 0.50
C TYR A 112 -22.82 -3.59 0.13
N CYS A 113 -22.50 -2.64 -0.77
CA CYS A 113 -23.48 -1.66 -1.25
C CYS A 113 -24.60 -2.33 -2.06
N ARG A 114 -24.29 -3.34 -2.90
CA ARG A 114 -25.31 -4.11 -3.61
C ARG A 114 -26.29 -4.78 -2.66
N ASN A 115 -25.80 -5.45 -1.62
CA ASN A 115 -26.65 -6.15 -0.65
C ASN A 115 -27.52 -5.17 0.14
N ALA A 116 -26.94 -4.07 0.62
CA ALA A 116 -27.70 -3.03 1.32
C ALA A 116 -28.80 -2.39 0.44
N LYS A 117 -28.53 -2.18 -0.86
CA LYS A 117 -29.54 -1.69 -1.82
C LYS A 117 -30.68 -2.69 -2.04
N LEU A 118 -30.37 -3.99 -2.11
CA LEU A 118 -31.39 -5.03 -2.25
C LEU A 118 -32.29 -5.09 -1.02
N GLU A 119 -31.72 -5.03 0.18
CA GLU A 119 -32.48 -5.01 1.43
C GLU A 119 -33.39 -3.77 1.52
N THR A 120 -32.84 -2.59 1.18
CA THR A 120 -33.62 -1.34 1.14
C THR A 120 -34.81 -1.44 0.18
N ARG A 121 -34.63 -2.08 -0.98
CA ARG A 121 -35.71 -2.30 -1.96
C ARG A 121 -36.75 -3.29 -1.44
N HIS A 122 -36.32 -4.35 -0.76
CA HIS A 122 -37.21 -5.37 -0.18
C HIS A 122 -38.15 -4.74 0.85
N ILE A 123 -37.59 -3.94 1.77
CA ILE A 123 -38.35 -3.28 2.85
C ILE A 123 -39.33 -2.25 2.27
N TYR A 124 -38.89 -1.46 1.28
CA TYR A 124 -39.78 -0.54 0.58
C TYR A 124 -40.92 -1.26 -0.17
N GLY A 125 -40.62 -2.40 -0.79
CA GLY A 125 -41.62 -3.24 -1.45
C GLY A 125 -42.71 -3.76 -0.50
N ALA A 126 -42.35 -4.14 0.73
CA ALA A 126 -43.31 -4.52 1.77
C ALA A 126 -44.25 -3.37 2.15
N LYS A 127 -43.71 -2.15 2.28
CA LYS A 127 -44.52 -0.96 2.57
C LYS A 127 -45.48 -0.59 1.44
N GLN A 128 -45.04 -0.70 0.19
CA GLN A 128 -45.95 -0.46 -0.95
C GLN A 128 -47.11 -1.45 -0.99
N LYS A 129 -46.88 -2.72 -0.61
CA LYS A 129 -47.95 -3.72 -0.47
C LYS A 129 -48.93 -3.37 0.66
N GLU A 130 -48.45 -2.88 1.80
CA GLU A 130 -49.30 -2.42 2.90
C GLU A 130 -50.16 -1.23 2.48
N LEU A 131 -49.57 -0.22 1.83
CA LEU A 131 -50.31 0.93 1.30
C LEU A 131 -51.39 0.51 0.30
N PHE A 132 -51.09 -0.47 -0.56
CA PHE A 132 -52.07 -1.02 -1.49
C PHE A 132 -53.23 -1.70 -0.74
N LYS A 133 -52.94 -2.57 0.24
CA LYS A 133 -53.98 -3.22 1.07
C LYS A 133 -54.82 -2.21 1.84
N ARG A 134 -54.20 -1.16 2.38
CA ARG A 134 -54.88 -0.07 3.10
C ARG A 134 -55.83 0.73 2.19
N ARG A 135 -55.42 1.01 0.95
CA ARG A 135 -56.31 1.63 -0.07
C ARG A 135 -57.48 0.72 -0.43
N GLN A 136 -57.25 -0.59 -0.55
CA GLN A 136 -58.30 -1.56 -0.85
C GLN A 136 -59.30 -1.70 0.30
N LEU A 137 -58.83 -1.69 1.55
CA LEU A 137 -59.71 -1.68 2.73
C LEU A 137 -60.64 -0.45 2.73
N GLY A 138 -60.15 0.74 2.36
CA GLY A 138 -60.99 1.94 2.23
C GLY A 138 -62.16 1.73 1.28
N LYS A 139 -61.91 1.17 0.10
CA LYS A 139 -62.95 0.85 -0.91
C LYS A 139 -63.91 -0.25 -0.47
N VAL A 140 -63.44 -1.21 0.32
CA VAL A 140 -64.27 -2.32 0.82
C VAL A 140 -65.17 -1.81 1.95
N ARG A 141 -64.67 -0.96 2.85
CA ARG A 141 -65.48 -0.34 3.92
C ARG A 141 -66.63 0.53 3.39
N GLU A 142 -66.45 1.19 2.24
CA GLU A 142 -67.54 1.94 1.57
C GLU A 142 -68.70 1.04 1.13
N LYS A 143 -68.46 -0.26 0.91
CA LYS A 143 -69.44 -1.23 0.41
C LYS A 143 -69.94 -2.20 1.48
N ASP A 144 -69.08 -2.57 2.41
CA ASP A 144 -69.34 -3.50 3.50
C ASP A 144 -68.59 -3.03 4.77
N PRO A 145 -69.28 -2.35 5.70
CA PRO A 145 -68.68 -1.79 6.90
C PRO A 145 -68.11 -2.83 7.88
N TYR A 146 -68.50 -4.12 7.77
CA TYR A 146 -68.18 -5.16 8.75
C TYR A 146 -67.19 -6.23 8.26
N ASN A 147 -66.46 -5.94 7.17
CA ASN A 147 -65.50 -6.90 6.60
C ASN A 147 -64.21 -7.05 7.44
N MET A 148 -64.28 -7.87 8.48
CA MET A 148 -63.18 -8.18 9.41
C MET A 148 -61.95 -8.80 8.74
N LYS A 149 -62.10 -9.47 7.59
CA LYS A 149 -60.99 -10.14 6.90
C LYS A 149 -60.02 -9.13 6.29
N ALA A 150 -60.56 -8.09 5.64
CA ALA A 150 -59.75 -7.02 5.07
C ALA A 150 -59.02 -6.20 6.15
N GLU A 151 -59.64 -6.02 7.32
CA GLU A 151 -59.02 -5.36 8.47
C GLU A 151 -57.85 -6.18 9.04
N ASN A 152 -58.03 -7.49 9.21
CA ASN A 152 -56.95 -8.37 9.66
C ASN A 152 -55.78 -8.41 8.67
N ASP A 153 -56.05 -8.39 7.36
CA ASP A 153 -55.00 -8.37 6.33
C ASP A 153 -54.18 -7.06 6.31
N VAL A 154 -54.82 -5.92 6.61
CA VAL A 154 -54.13 -4.62 6.78
C VAL A 154 -53.36 -4.59 8.08
N ASN A 155 -53.93 -5.06 9.20
CA ASN A 155 -53.25 -5.11 10.49
C ASN A 155 -51.99 -5.97 10.42
N LYS A 156 -52.07 -7.15 9.79
CA LYS A 156 -50.92 -8.03 9.56
C LYS A 156 -49.83 -7.34 8.72
N ALA A 157 -50.21 -6.68 7.63
CA ALA A 157 -49.27 -5.94 6.79
C ALA A 157 -48.65 -4.73 7.50
N SER A 158 -49.41 -4.05 8.36
CA SER A 158 -48.92 -2.92 9.15
C SER A 158 -47.88 -3.36 10.19
N ILE A 159 -48.09 -4.50 10.84
CA ILE A 159 -47.11 -5.08 11.78
C ILE A 159 -45.83 -5.48 11.02
N GLU A 160 -45.96 -6.13 9.86
CA GLU A 160 -44.83 -6.51 8.99
C GLU A 160 -44.02 -5.28 8.54
N VAL A 161 -44.69 -4.19 8.15
CA VAL A 161 -44.04 -2.92 7.79
C VAL A 161 -43.33 -2.29 8.98
N SER A 162 -43.93 -2.27 10.17
CA SER A 162 -43.28 -1.71 11.36
C SER A 162 -42.01 -2.48 11.73
N HIS A 163 -42.05 -3.81 11.63
CA HIS A 163 -40.91 -4.67 11.89
C HIS A 163 -39.78 -4.47 10.86
N THR A 164 -40.12 -4.50 9.57
CA THR A 164 -39.13 -4.33 8.48
C THR A 164 -38.56 -2.92 8.42
N GLN A 165 -39.34 -1.89 8.75
CA GLN A 165 -38.88 -0.51 8.86
C GLN A 165 -37.79 -0.35 9.93
N LYS A 166 -38.02 -0.88 11.12
CA LYS A 166 -37.03 -0.85 12.20
C LYS A 166 -35.75 -1.60 11.82
N ALA A 167 -35.90 -2.76 11.16
CA ALA A 167 -34.77 -3.53 10.65
C ALA A 167 -33.95 -2.74 9.59
N LEU A 168 -34.59 -1.93 8.75
CA LEU A 168 -33.88 -1.05 7.79
C LEU A 168 -33.02 -0.02 8.51
N GLU A 169 -33.59 0.67 9.51
CA GLU A 169 -32.89 1.70 10.28
C GLU A 169 -31.65 1.12 10.96
N GLU A 170 -31.82 0.01 11.68
CA GLU A 170 -30.71 -0.71 12.31
C GLU A 170 -29.67 -1.16 11.28
N HIS A 171 -30.10 -1.70 10.14
CA HIS A 171 -29.19 -2.15 9.09
C HIS A 171 -28.37 -1.00 8.49
N VAL A 172 -29.01 0.14 8.21
CA VAL A 172 -28.35 1.33 7.66
C VAL A 172 -27.39 1.95 8.67
N GLU A 173 -27.77 2.01 9.95
CA GLU A 173 -26.88 2.49 11.01
C GLU A 173 -25.64 1.60 11.18
N ILE A 174 -25.83 0.28 11.19
CA ILE A 174 -24.73 -0.69 11.24
C ILE A 174 -23.83 -0.54 10.02
N PHE A 175 -24.40 -0.42 8.83
CA PHE A 175 -23.65 -0.23 7.58
C PHE A 175 -22.81 1.06 7.62
N GLU A 176 -23.42 2.19 7.97
CA GLU A 176 -22.71 3.48 8.00
C GLU A 176 -21.61 3.49 9.05
N LYS A 177 -21.87 2.91 10.24
CA LYS A 177 -20.87 2.77 11.30
C LYS A 177 -19.72 1.85 10.89
N LYS A 178 -20.02 0.73 10.24
CA LYS A 178 -19.01 -0.19 9.69
C LYS A 178 -18.15 0.52 8.65
N LYS A 179 -18.79 1.21 7.70
CA LYS A 179 -18.08 1.97 6.66
C LYS A 179 -17.12 3.00 7.24
N LEU A 180 -17.54 3.78 8.23
CA LEU A 180 -16.67 4.77 8.87
C LEU A 180 -15.44 4.12 9.54
N LYS A 181 -15.65 2.99 10.24
CA LYS A 181 -14.56 2.23 10.87
C LYS A 181 -13.59 1.66 9.84
N ASP A 182 -14.13 1.04 8.80
CA ASP A 182 -13.33 0.42 7.75
C ASP A 182 -12.52 1.48 6.99
N ILE A 183 -13.11 2.61 6.59
CA ILE A 183 -12.37 3.70 5.93
C ILE A 183 -11.23 4.18 6.81
N LYS A 184 -11.49 4.44 8.11
CA LYS A 184 -10.44 4.82 9.06
C LYS A 184 -9.33 3.77 9.10
N GLN A 185 -9.68 2.50 9.23
CA GLN A 185 -8.71 1.42 9.30
C GLN A 185 -7.89 1.30 8.02
N LEU A 186 -8.53 1.40 6.86
CA LEU A 186 -7.87 1.29 5.55
C LEU A 186 -6.83 2.40 5.34
N LEU A 187 -7.18 3.64 5.70
CA LEU A 187 -6.26 4.77 5.61
C LEU A 187 -5.09 4.63 6.59
N LEU A 188 -5.35 4.14 7.81
CA LEU A 188 -4.29 3.86 8.78
C LEU A 188 -3.35 2.75 8.29
N GLN A 189 -3.89 1.64 7.77
CA GLN A 189 -3.09 0.54 7.24
C GLN A 189 -2.24 0.97 6.03
N PHE A 190 -2.79 1.81 5.15
CA PHE A 190 -2.02 2.40 4.05
C PHE A 190 -0.82 3.20 4.57
N ALA A 191 -1.07 4.13 5.51
CA ALA A 191 0.00 4.96 6.08
C ALA A 191 1.04 4.11 6.83
N GLU A 192 0.60 3.12 7.59
CA GLU A 192 1.47 2.20 8.34
C GLU A 192 2.40 1.41 7.40
N SER A 193 1.87 0.82 6.32
CA SER A 193 2.67 0.06 5.35
C SER A 193 3.70 0.95 4.63
N GLU A 194 3.35 2.17 4.22
CA GLU A 194 4.31 3.08 3.58
C GLU A 194 5.35 3.61 4.58
N LEU A 195 4.95 3.93 5.82
CA LEU A 195 5.90 4.32 6.87
C LEU A 195 6.91 3.22 7.15
N ALA A 196 6.46 1.98 7.28
CA ALA A 196 7.33 0.82 7.51
C ALA A 196 8.36 0.66 6.39
N PHE A 197 7.90 0.67 5.13
CA PHE A 197 8.79 0.61 3.97
C PHE A 197 9.81 1.76 3.96
N HIS A 198 9.36 3.00 4.15
CA HIS A 198 10.23 4.16 4.07
C HIS A 198 11.27 4.19 5.19
N ALA A 199 10.90 3.78 6.40
CA ALA A 199 11.83 3.68 7.52
C ALA A 199 12.94 2.66 7.23
N GLU A 200 12.58 1.48 6.70
CA GLU A 200 13.53 0.45 6.31
C GLU A 200 14.45 0.92 5.17
N ALA A 201 13.87 1.52 4.13
CA ALA A 201 14.62 2.06 3.00
C ALA A 201 15.63 3.12 3.43
N VAL A 202 15.26 4.04 4.33
CA VAL A 202 16.20 5.03 4.90
C VAL A 202 17.37 4.32 5.58
N GLY A 203 17.12 3.26 6.36
CA GLY A 203 18.17 2.47 6.98
C GLY A 203 19.13 1.83 5.96
N ILE A 204 18.57 1.19 4.94
CA ILE A 204 19.36 0.53 3.88
C ILE A 204 20.17 1.54 3.07
N PHE A 205 19.58 2.66 2.65
CA PHE A 205 20.30 3.70 1.90
C PHE A 205 21.35 4.41 2.76
N THR A 206 21.11 4.59 4.06
CA THR A 206 22.13 5.14 4.96
C THR A 206 23.35 4.21 5.05
N LYS A 207 23.12 2.89 5.13
CA LYS A 207 24.21 1.90 5.07
C LYS A 207 24.93 1.98 3.72
N ALA A 208 24.20 1.93 2.61
CA ALA A 208 24.76 2.02 1.27
C ALA A 208 25.62 3.28 1.08
N TYR A 209 25.14 4.43 1.56
CA TYR A 209 25.89 5.68 1.52
C TYR A 209 27.22 5.59 2.28
N LYS A 210 27.21 5.03 3.50
CA LYS A 210 28.44 4.84 4.29
C LYS A 210 29.41 3.87 3.63
N ASP A 211 28.92 2.86 2.91
CA ASP A 211 29.77 1.91 2.18
C ASP A 211 30.41 2.57 0.95
N LEU A 212 29.66 3.40 0.22
CA LEU A 212 30.18 4.20 -0.90
C LEU A 212 31.23 5.23 -0.47
N LEU A 213 31.13 5.81 0.72
CA LEU A 213 32.17 6.71 1.26
C LEU A 213 33.52 6.03 1.47
N LYS A 214 33.57 4.70 1.53
CA LYS A 214 34.81 3.94 1.69
C LYS A 214 35.52 3.65 0.35
N ILE A 215 34.95 4.08 -0.77
CA ILE A 215 35.62 3.97 -2.08
C ILE A 215 36.86 4.86 -2.05
N ASP A 216 38.01 4.26 -2.32
CA ASP A 216 39.32 4.91 -2.35
C ASP A 216 39.73 5.14 -3.80
N ILE A 217 39.50 6.37 -4.25
CA ILE A 217 39.77 6.80 -5.62
C ILE A 217 41.29 6.81 -5.89
N ASP A 218 42.09 7.21 -4.92
CA ASP A 218 43.54 7.32 -5.08
C ASP A 218 44.16 5.93 -5.21
N SER A 219 43.75 4.98 -4.35
CA SER A 219 44.19 3.58 -4.45
C SER A 219 43.76 2.95 -5.78
N ASP A 220 42.52 3.15 -6.21
CA ASP A 220 42.06 2.60 -7.50
C ASP A 220 42.82 3.22 -8.69
N PHE A 221 43.17 4.50 -8.61
CA PHE A 221 43.96 5.16 -9.64
C PHE A 221 45.43 4.72 -9.63
N GLU A 222 46.00 4.46 -8.44
CA GLU A 222 47.34 3.87 -8.28
C GLU A 222 47.41 2.49 -8.94
N ASP A 223 46.41 1.64 -8.71
CA ASP A 223 46.27 0.32 -9.35
C ASP A 223 46.29 0.44 -10.88
N PHE A 224 45.57 1.42 -11.43
CA PHE A 224 45.60 1.74 -12.86
C PHE A 224 46.98 2.19 -13.35
N ARG A 225 47.65 3.11 -12.63
CA ARG A 225 49.01 3.57 -12.99
C ARG A 225 50.03 2.45 -12.94
N GLN A 226 49.90 1.54 -11.98
CA GLN A 226 50.80 0.39 -11.85
C GLN A 226 50.66 -0.54 -13.06
N ILE A 227 49.44 -0.76 -13.54
CA ILE A 227 49.17 -1.56 -14.75
C ILE A 227 49.75 -0.89 -15.99
N LEU A 228 49.64 0.44 -16.10
CA LEU A 228 50.15 1.21 -17.23
C LEU A 228 51.69 1.26 -17.27
N THR A 229 52.36 1.20 -16.12
CA THR A 229 53.83 1.26 -15.99
C THR A 229 54.51 -0.11 -16.07
N GLN A 230 53.78 -1.21 -15.88
CA GLN A 230 54.29 -2.57 -16.13
C GLN A 230 54.39 -2.83 -17.65
N GLN A 231 55.62 -2.94 -18.17
CA GLN A 231 55.89 -3.35 -19.56
C GLN A 231 55.27 -4.72 -19.91
N PRO A 232 54.96 -5.01 -21.20
CA PRO A 232 54.13 -6.13 -21.62
C PRO A 232 54.89 -7.46 -21.66
N THR A 233 55.49 -7.90 -20.56
CA THR A 233 56.17 -9.21 -20.51
C THR A 233 55.54 -10.22 -19.56
N ASN A 234 54.52 -9.85 -18.77
CA ASN A 234 53.87 -10.80 -17.84
C ASN A 234 52.35 -10.65 -17.68
N TYR A 235 51.65 -10.08 -18.66
CA TYR A 235 50.20 -10.32 -18.74
C TYR A 235 49.98 -11.73 -19.32
N LYS A 236 49.82 -12.73 -18.44
CA LYS A 236 49.18 -13.99 -18.83
C LYS A 236 47.77 -13.65 -19.28
N VAL A 237 47.63 -13.50 -20.59
CA VAL A 237 46.35 -13.38 -21.27
C VAL A 237 45.60 -14.70 -21.14
N GLU A 238 44.79 -14.83 -20.09
CA GLU A 238 43.80 -15.91 -19.97
C GLU A 238 42.45 -15.51 -20.60
N THR A 239 42.39 -14.39 -21.34
CA THR A 239 41.15 -13.79 -21.85
C THR A 239 40.99 -13.78 -23.38
N LEU A 240 41.98 -14.20 -24.18
CA LEU A 240 41.89 -14.12 -25.66
C LEU A 240 41.53 -15.43 -26.38
N LYS A 241 41.08 -16.49 -25.69
CA LYS A 241 40.65 -17.76 -26.36
C LYS A 241 39.15 -18.01 -26.44
N ARG A 242 38.27 -17.11 -25.99
CA ARG A 242 36.81 -17.33 -26.09
C ARG A 242 36.04 -16.43 -27.06
N ASN A 243 36.64 -15.36 -27.60
CA ASN A 243 35.89 -14.37 -28.37
C ASN A 243 36.47 -14.14 -29.77
N SER A 244 36.59 -15.19 -30.60
CA SER A 244 36.96 -15.04 -32.01
C SER A 244 35.75 -15.13 -32.96
N SER A 245 34.59 -14.58 -32.57
CA SER A 245 33.40 -14.57 -33.46
C SER A 245 32.57 -13.29 -33.41
N ILE A 246 33.11 -12.17 -32.92
CA ILE A 246 32.42 -10.88 -33.00
C ILE A 246 33.36 -9.83 -33.59
N GLU A 247 33.70 -10.02 -34.87
CA GLU A 247 34.07 -8.89 -35.72
C GLU A 247 32.91 -8.61 -36.66
N LYS A 248 32.54 -7.32 -36.75
CA LYS A 248 31.46 -6.70 -37.56
C LYS A 248 30.12 -6.42 -36.87
N ILE A 249 30.10 -5.62 -35.82
CA ILE A 249 29.05 -4.58 -35.63
C ILE A 249 29.72 -3.31 -35.09
N GLY A 250 30.23 -2.49 -36.00
CA GLY A 250 30.86 -1.21 -35.70
C GLY A 250 29.83 -0.12 -35.36
N ALA A 251 30.08 0.59 -34.27
CA ALA A 251 30.13 2.07 -34.19
C ALA A 251 28.97 2.94 -34.71
N SER A 252 27.73 2.45 -34.87
CA SER A 252 26.60 3.29 -35.31
C SER A 252 25.46 3.49 -34.29
N ARG A 253 25.56 3.01 -33.04
CA ARG A 253 24.39 2.95 -32.12
C ARG A 253 24.46 3.80 -30.84
N LEU A 254 25.49 4.62 -30.65
CA LEU A 254 25.62 5.46 -29.44
C LEU A 254 24.81 6.76 -29.48
N GLY A 255 24.33 7.20 -30.65
CA GLY A 255 23.62 8.48 -30.80
C GLY A 255 22.08 8.41 -30.80
N GLU A 256 21.46 7.25 -31.06
CA GLU A 256 20.02 7.19 -31.35
C GLU A 256 19.14 6.74 -30.16
N ASN A 257 19.72 6.36 -29.02
CA ASN A 257 18.97 5.70 -27.94
C ASN A 257 18.66 6.54 -26.69
N LEU A 258 19.05 7.82 -26.61
CA LEU A 258 18.68 8.64 -25.44
C LEU A 258 17.17 8.98 -25.45
N ALA A 259 16.61 9.23 -26.64
CA ALA A 259 15.19 9.58 -26.81
C ALA A 259 14.25 8.37 -26.67
N SER A 260 14.75 7.14 -26.91
CA SER A 260 14.01 5.89 -26.69
C SER A 260 14.07 5.42 -25.23
N PHE A 261 15.15 5.75 -24.49
CA PHE A 261 15.27 5.49 -23.05
C PHE A 261 14.21 6.23 -22.22
N LEU A 262 13.84 7.45 -22.64
CA LEU A 262 12.78 8.26 -22.00
C LEU A 262 11.35 7.77 -22.33
N LYS A 263 11.18 6.70 -23.13
CA LYS A 263 9.88 6.15 -23.54
C LYS A 263 9.67 4.70 -23.08
N PHE A 264 10.31 4.28 -21.99
CA PHE A 264 10.23 2.90 -21.51
C PHE A 264 8.80 2.53 -21.06
N SER A 265 8.17 1.64 -21.83
CA SER A 265 6.96 0.90 -21.43
C SER A 265 7.35 -0.55 -21.16
N PRO A 266 6.97 -1.15 -20.01
CA PRO A 266 7.47 -2.47 -19.64
C PRO A 266 6.71 -3.56 -20.39
N LYS A 267 7.43 -4.33 -21.21
CA LYS A 267 7.01 -5.68 -21.62
C LYS A 267 8.00 -6.69 -21.06
N GLN A 268 7.49 -7.50 -20.12
CA GLN A 268 7.93 -8.80 -19.62
C GLN A 268 9.44 -9.08 -19.60
N ILE A 269 10.00 -9.08 -18.38
CA ILE A 269 11.37 -9.53 -18.08
C ILE A 269 11.30 -11.03 -17.65
N PRO A 270 12.17 -11.91 -18.18
CA PRO A 270 12.25 -13.31 -17.77
C PRO A 270 12.71 -13.47 -16.32
N LYS A 271 12.11 -14.44 -15.61
CA LYS A 271 12.48 -14.82 -14.23
C LYS A 271 13.87 -15.47 -14.20
N MET A 272 14.91 -14.70 -13.86
CA MET A 272 16.27 -15.19 -13.56
C MET A 272 16.62 -15.09 -12.05
N ALA A 273 15.62 -14.89 -11.19
CA ALA A 273 15.78 -14.76 -9.74
C ALA A 273 16.01 -16.10 -9.00
N THR A 274 16.13 -17.23 -9.69
CA THR A 274 16.27 -18.55 -9.05
C THR A 274 17.72 -18.98 -8.84
N ASP A 275 18.67 -18.44 -9.60
CA ASP A 275 20.05 -18.94 -9.58
C ASP A 275 20.95 -18.21 -8.57
N LEU A 276 20.67 -16.93 -8.24
CA LEU A 276 21.34 -16.22 -7.14
C LEU A 276 20.99 -16.79 -5.74
N LYS A 277 19.82 -17.41 -5.56
CA LYS A 277 19.42 -17.99 -4.28
C LYS A 277 20.20 -19.27 -3.92
N LYS A 278 20.80 -19.97 -4.89
CA LYS A 278 21.51 -21.24 -4.66
C LYS A 278 22.96 -21.05 -4.23
N GLU A 279 23.65 -20.01 -4.70
CA GLU A 279 25.03 -19.72 -4.28
C GLU A 279 25.11 -19.07 -2.88
N ILE A 280 24.09 -18.28 -2.50
CA ILE A 280 24.05 -17.61 -1.18
C ILE A 280 23.63 -18.57 -0.05
N ALA A 281 22.76 -19.54 -0.32
CA ALA A 281 22.36 -20.55 0.67
C ALA A 281 23.50 -21.50 1.07
N SER A 282 24.41 -21.80 0.13
CA SER A 282 25.62 -22.60 0.38
C SER A 282 26.62 -21.89 1.31
N SER A 283 26.69 -20.56 1.23
CA SER A 283 27.64 -19.76 2.00
C SER A 283 27.18 -19.47 3.45
N ASN A 284 25.87 -19.51 3.71
CA ASN A 284 25.31 -19.22 5.03
C ASN A 284 25.12 -20.45 5.94
N SER A 285 25.12 -21.68 5.39
CA SER A 285 25.07 -22.91 6.20
C SER A 285 26.38 -23.20 6.96
N ALA A 286 27.49 -22.61 6.54
CA ALA A 286 28.81 -22.84 7.16
C ALA A 286 29.15 -21.85 8.29
N ARG A 287 28.36 -20.78 8.46
CA ARG A 287 28.60 -19.74 9.50
C ARG A 287 27.73 -19.91 10.74
N THR A 288 26.64 -20.67 10.68
CA THR A 288 25.71 -20.86 11.81
C THR A 288 26.10 -21.97 12.79
N SER A 289 27.12 -22.78 12.48
CA SER A 289 27.65 -23.81 13.40
C SER A 289 28.72 -23.30 14.37
N ALA A 290 29.17 -22.04 14.25
CA ALA A 290 30.26 -21.49 15.06
C ALA A 290 29.80 -20.55 16.19
N ILE A 291 28.50 -20.32 16.36
CA ILE A 291 27.93 -19.44 17.41
C ILE A 291 26.84 -20.19 18.17
N LEU A 292 27.17 -21.37 18.68
CA LEU A 292 26.34 -22.15 19.59
C LEU A 292 27.25 -22.75 20.65
N GLY A 293 27.60 -21.93 21.62
CA GLY A 293 28.50 -22.32 22.70
C GLY A 293 28.79 -21.17 23.64
N SER A 294 27.80 -20.77 24.44
CA SER A 294 27.96 -20.35 25.84
C SER A 294 26.61 -19.91 26.38
N ASN A 295 26.02 -20.79 27.21
CA ASN A 295 24.88 -20.50 28.06
C ASN A 295 25.27 -19.46 29.13
N ASN A 296 24.35 -18.57 29.47
CA ASN A 296 24.12 -18.29 30.89
C ASN A 296 22.64 -17.98 31.11
N GLU A 297 22.00 -18.85 31.88
CA GLU A 297 20.65 -18.72 32.40
C GLU A 297 20.57 -17.54 33.36
N LEU A 298 19.45 -16.81 33.35
CA LEU A 298 18.87 -16.22 34.55
C LEU A 298 17.36 -16.08 34.31
N SER A 299 16.62 -16.94 35.01
CA SER A 299 15.18 -16.88 35.21
C SER A 299 14.82 -15.72 36.14
N TYR A 300 13.65 -15.11 35.95
CA TYR A 300 12.75 -14.75 37.06
C TYR A 300 11.32 -14.56 36.52
N ASP A 301 10.41 -15.07 37.32
CA ASP A 301 8.98 -15.26 37.13
C ASP A 301 8.14 -14.08 37.68
N SER A 302 6.85 -14.10 37.35
CA SER A 302 5.70 -13.53 38.06
C SER A 302 5.23 -12.09 37.75
N SER A 303 4.11 -12.05 37.02
CA SER A 303 2.78 -11.55 37.43
C SER A 303 2.60 -10.18 38.12
N SER A 304 1.73 -9.39 37.46
CA SER A 304 0.61 -8.57 37.99
C SER A 304 0.87 -7.44 39.01
N GLU A 305 0.44 -6.23 38.61
CA GLU A 305 -0.72 -5.50 39.19
C GLU A 305 -0.48 -4.00 39.53
N SER A 306 -1.46 -3.18 39.12
CA SER A 306 -1.86 -1.86 39.62
C SER A 306 -0.97 -0.61 39.38
N VAL A 307 -1.55 0.35 38.65
CA VAL A 307 -1.12 1.76 38.61
C VAL A 307 -2.21 2.60 39.27
N PRO A 308 -1.90 3.47 40.25
CA PRO A 308 -2.77 4.58 40.61
C PRO A 308 -2.28 5.89 40.00
N THR A 309 -3.27 6.67 39.57
CA THR A 309 -3.26 8.03 39.07
C THR A 309 -2.79 9.05 40.11
N SER A 310 -2.02 10.05 39.69
CA SER A 310 -2.01 11.35 40.36
C SER A 310 -1.64 12.49 39.39
N ASN A 311 -2.62 13.39 39.25
CA ASN A 311 -2.50 14.75 38.73
C ASN A 311 -1.49 15.57 39.54
N SER A 312 -0.72 16.43 38.88
CA SER A 312 -0.48 17.78 39.39
C SER A 312 -0.18 18.75 38.25
N ASN A 313 -0.97 19.83 38.21
CA ASN A 313 -0.77 21.01 37.41
C ASN A 313 0.49 21.76 37.85
N ARG A 314 1.21 22.37 36.91
CA ARG A 314 1.80 23.70 37.09
C ARG A 314 2.16 24.35 35.75
N GLU A 315 1.58 25.52 35.57
CA GLU A 315 1.88 26.52 34.54
C GLU A 315 3.32 27.02 34.69
N ASN A 316 3.99 27.27 33.57
CA ASN A 316 4.81 28.46 33.35
C ASN A 316 5.07 28.68 31.85
N SER A 317 5.07 29.95 31.48
CA SER A 317 5.10 30.57 30.15
C SER A 317 6.31 30.22 29.27
N PRO A 318 6.20 30.38 27.93
CA PRO A 318 7.24 30.01 26.98
C PRO A 318 8.30 31.10 26.77
N GLU A 319 9.57 30.70 26.80
CA GLU A 319 10.69 31.49 26.28
C GLU A 319 10.77 31.36 24.75
N GLU A 320 11.05 32.51 24.14
CA GLU A 320 11.14 32.80 22.72
C GLU A 320 12.48 32.27 22.18
N ILE A 321 12.45 31.35 21.20
CA ILE A 321 13.64 30.96 20.42
C ILE A 321 13.32 31.13 18.94
N THR A 322 13.90 32.19 18.39
CA THR A 322 14.04 32.52 16.97
C THR A 322 14.70 31.38 16.19
N ILE A 323 14.03 30.90 15.14
CA ILE A 323 14.63 30.01 14.13
C ILE A 323 15.05 30.86 12.94
N GLU A 324 16.35 30.94 12.69
CA GLU A 324 16.95 31.55 11.51
C GLU A 324 16.55 30.83 10.22
N ASN A 325 16.35 31.65 9.19
CA ASN A 325 16.04 31.26 7.82
C ASN A 325 17.20 30.52 7.15
N TYR A 326 16.92 29.35 6.56
CA TYR A 326 17.74 28.78 5.47
C TYR A 326 17.01 28.93 4.13
N PRO A 327 17.72 29.29 3.05
CA PRO A 327 17.10 29.74 1.80
C PRO A 327 16.58 28.57 0.94
N VAL A 328 15.33 28.70 0.49
CA VAL A 328 14.71 27.85 -0.52
C VAL A 328 15.28 28.21 -1.90
N GLY A 329 15.97 27.27 -2.52
CA GLY A 329 16.49 27.39 -3.88
C GLY A 329 15.39 27.24 -4.94
N ASN A 330 15.27 28.30 -5.76
CA ASN A 330 14.61 28.48 -7.05
C ASN A 330 13.77 27.34 -7.66
N VAL A 331 12.48 27.66 -7.80
CA VAL A 331 11.55 27.08 -8.77
C VAL A 331 11.90 27.63 -10.17
N ILE A 332 12.27 26.75 -11.09
CA ILE A 332 12.35 27.06 -12.53
C ILE A 332 10.96 26.84 -13.11
N THR A 333 10.31 27.94 -13.48
CA THR A 333 9.14 27.98 -14.37
C THR A 333 9.60 27.75 -15.80
N THR A 334 9.08 26.73 -16.48
CA THR A 334 9.11 26.66 -17.95
C THR A 334 7.70 26.84 -18.48
N ASP A 335 7.47 28.03 -19.02
CA ASP A 335 6.40 28.33 -19.96
C ASP A 335 6.86 27.97 -21.39
N ARG A 336 5.89 27.51 -22.19
CA ARG A 336 5.88 27.20 -23.64
C ARG A 336 6.17 25.77 -24.09
#